data_AF-A0A4Y7MLJ3-F1
#
_entry.id   AF-A0A4Y7MLJ3-F1
#
_cell.length_a   1.000
_cell.length_b   1.000
_cell.length_c   1.000
_cell.angle_alpha   90.00
_cell.angle_beta   90.00
_cell.angle_gamma   90.00
#
_symmetry.space_group_name_H-M   'P 1'
#
loop_
_entity.id
_entity.type
_entity.pdbx_description
1 polymer ?
#
loop_
_entity_poly.entity_id
_entity_poly.type
_entity_poly.pdbx_seq_one_letter_code
_entity_poly.pdbx_strand_id
1 'polypeptide(L)'
;MSLLCRFSMSQLLTKMSLAKIPSEVLNRLKDGTVLVLWGAGSSPEDVQRFSQELSTQQCSRIIVEHFERLILSSHPNSTFDAVLSNLFEPHTAKHSFELLSEIVRIMKTNGLIFGKEKSDRISADLKLAGFCNIIVEPTENSFSAQTPNFEVGSSSRLAFAKPTVWSLSDNLVDDQIELINEDDLLDEKGLKKPEAETLRVCGTTGKRKACKDCSCGLAEELEAGQPVKPTTKSATSSCGSCYLGDAFRCASCPYLGMPAFKPGEKIQLSERQLNPDL
;
A
#
# COMPACT_ATOMS: atom_id res chain seq x y z
N MET A 1 35.75 -49.15 19.81
CA MET A 1 36.14 -47.82 20.33
C MET A 1 35.13 -46.80 19.82
N SER A 2 34.10 -46.59 20.63
CA SER A 2 32.92 -45.79 20.30
C SER A 2 33.26 -44.31 20.34
N LEU A 3 33.08 -43.61 19.22
CA LEU A 3 33.02 -42.15 19.19
C LEU A 3 31.74 -41.70 19.91
N LEU A 4 31.86 -41.46 21.21
CA LEU A 4 30.86 -40.72 21.98
C LEU A 4 30.99 -39.24 21.59
N CYS A 5 30.08 -38.82 20.71
CA CYS A 5 29.76 -37.43 20.44
C CYS A 5 29.30 -36.78 21.76
N ARG A 6 30.23 -36.17 22.49
CA ARG A 6 29.94 -35.29 23.62
C ARG A 6 29.44 -33.95 23.08
N PHE A 7 28.20 -33.93 22.58
CA PHE A 7 27.47 -32.68 22.47
C PHE A 7 27.04 -32.28 23.88
N SER A 8 27.63 -31.17 24.34
CA SER A 8 27.39 -30.54 25.63
C SER A 8 25.90 -30.37 25.88
N MET A 9 25.37 -31.18 26.80
CA MET A 9 24.01 -31.15 27.34
C MET A 9 23.88 -30.00 28.36
N SER A 10 24.32 -28.79 27.95
CA SER A 10 24.50 -27.62 28.82
C SER A 10 23.97 -26.32 28.19
N GLN A 11 22.88 -26.39 27.44
CA GLN A 11 21.97 -25.26 27.31
C GLN A 11 20.69 -25.67 28.02
N LEU A 12 20.55 -25.21 29.27
CA LEU A 12 19.25 -25.17 29.92
C LEU A 12 18.30 -24.44 28.95
N LEU A 13 17.32 -25.17 28.41
CA LEU A 13 16.11 -24.57 27.85
C LEU A 13 15.60 -23.59 28.91
N THR A 14 15.63 -22.30 28.62
CA THR A 14 15.23 -21.28 29.59
C THR A 14 13.72 -21.23 29.58
N LYS A 15 13.11 -22.20 30.27
CA LYS A 15 11.65 -22.41 30.35
C LYS A 15 10.95 -21.06 30.53
N MET A 16 10.05 -20.76 29.61
CA MET A 16 9.32 -19.50 29.60
C MET A 16 8.34 -19.47 30.77
N SER A 17 8.36 -18.37 31.51
CA SER A 17 7.54 -18.15 32.70
C SER A 17 6.99 -16.73 32.66
N LEU A 18 5.87 -16.52 33.33
CA LEU A 18 5.18 -15.22 33.44
C LEU A 18 6.10 -14.07 33.86
N ALA A 19 7.19 -14.35 34.61
CA ALA A 19 8.16 -13.35 35.03
C ALA A 19 8.87 -12.61 33.88
N LYS A 20 8.86 -13.18 32.68
CA LYS A 20 9.44 -12.57 31.47
C LYS A 20 8.44 -11.69 30.70
N ILE A 21 7.19 -11.61 31.15
CA ILE A 21 6.17 -10.74 30.54
C ILE A 21 6.10 -9.44 31.36
N PRO A 22 6.11 -8.27 30.72
CA PRO A 22 5.96 -6.99 31.41
C PRO A 22 4.68 -6.96 32.27
N SER A 23 4.77 -6.39 33.47
CA SER A 23 3.64 -6.31 34.41
C SER A 23 2.44 -5.53 33.84
N GLU A 24 2.69 -4.53 32.99
CA GLU A 24 1.65 -3.80 32.25
C GLU A 24 0.82 -4.74 31.37
N VAL A 25 1.48 -5.65 30.65
CA VAL A 25 0.80 -6.65 29.81
C VAL A 25 0.00 -7.60 30.70
N LEU A 26 0.57 -8.10 31.79
CA LEU A 26 -0.12 -9.02 32.72
C LEU A 26 -1.38 -8.40 33.33
N ASN A 27 -1.35 -7.12 33.69
CA ASN A 27 -2.52 -6.42 34.20
C ASN A 27 -3.67 -6.36 33.18
N ARG A 28 -3.34 -6.26 31.88
CA ARG A 28 -4.31 -6.20 30.78
C ARG A 28 -4.93 -7.57 30.46
N LEU A 29 -4.37 -8.66 30.98
CA LEU A 29 -4.91 -10.02 30.81
C LEU A 29 -6.02 -10.36 31.81
N LYS A 30 -6.17 -9.57 32.89
CA LYS A 30 -7.14 -9.82 33.95
C LYS A 30 -8.57 -9.71 33.42
N ASP A 31 -9.44 -10.62 33.84
CA ASP A 31 -10.86 -10.71 33.46
C ASP A 31 -11.14 -10.87 31.96
N GLY A 32 -10.10 -10.97 31.11
CA GLY A 32 -10.21 -11.09 29.66
C GLY A 32 -10.17 -12.53 29.14
N THR A 33 -10.57 -12.70 27.88
CA THR A 33 -10.34 -13.92 27.09
C THR A 33 -8.99 -13.83 26.40
N VAL A 34 -8.06 -14.69 26.79
CA VAL A 34 -6.67 -14.69 26.33
C VAL A 34 -6.43 -15.85 25.37
N LEU A 35 -5.84 -15.56 24.22
CA LEU A 35 -5.36 -16.55 23.25
C LEU A 35 -3.84 -16.72 23.39
N VAL A 36 -3.37 -17.94 23.53
CA VAL A 36 -1.94 -18.28 23.51
C VAL A 36 -1.63 -18.99 22.19
N LEU A 37 -0.80 -18.35 21.37
CA LEU A 37 -0.35 -18.87 20.09
C LEU A 37 1.06 -19.45 20.20
N TRP A 38 1.18 -20.71 19.79
CA TRP A 38 2.44 -21.47 19.79
C TRP A 38 2.74 -22.05 18.41
N GLY A 39 4.01 -22.38 18.19
CA GLY A 39 4.51 -22.82 16.89
C GLY A 39 5.45 -24.01 16.96
N ALA A 40 5.89 -24.45 15.78
CA ALA A 40 6.81 -25.57 15.63
C ALA A 40 8.10 -25.36 16.45
N GLY A 41 8.50 -26.42 17.16
CA GLY A 41 9.65 -26.40 18.08
C GLY A 41 9.28 -26.16 19.55
N SER A 42 8.04 -25.80 19.86
CA SER A 42 7.55 -25.70 21.24
C SER A 42 7.14 -27.07 21.76
N SER A 43 7.50 -27.42 23.00
CA SER A 43 7.04 -28.66 23.62
C SER A 43 5.59 -28.51 24.14
N PRO A 44 4.70 -29.50 23.96
CA PRO A 44 3.34 -29.45 24.50
C PRO A 44 3.29 -29.28 26.02
N GLU A 45 4.28 -29.85 26.72
CA GLU A 45 4.41 -29.77 28.18
C GLU A 45 4.67 -28.34 28.65
N ASP A 46 5.53 -27.60 27.95
CA ASP A 46 5.81 -26.19 28.27
C ASP A 46 4.57 -25.32 28.04
N VAL A 47 3.81 -25.57 26.97
CA VAL A 47 2.57 -24.87 26.68
C VAL A 47 1.51 -25.13 27.75
N GLN A 48 1.35 -26.40 28.17
CA GLN A 48 0.45 -26.78 29.25
C GLN A 48 0.85 -26.11 30.57
N ARG A 49 2.12 -26.16 30.94
CA ARG A 49 2.63 -25.50 32.14
C ARG A 49 2.36 -23.99 32.13
N PHE A 50 2.65 -23.33 31.02
CA PHE A 50 2.41 -21.89 30.87
C PHE A 50 0.92 -21.53 30.97
N SER A 51 0.02 -22.37 30.43
CA SER A 51 -1.43 -22.18 30.58
C SER A 51 -1.91 -22.31 32.04
N GLN A 52 -1.30 -23.20 32.81
CA GLN A 52 -1.56 -23.34 34.26
C GLN A 52 -1.04 -22.13 35.02
N GLU A 53 0.15 -21.63 34.67
CA GLU A 53 0.70 -20.40 35.24
C GLU A 53 -0.25 -19.22 34.94
N LEU A 54 -0.71 -19.04 33.70
CA LEU A 54 -1.67 -17.99 33.34
C LEU A 54 -3.00 -18.11 34.08
N SER A 55 -3.44 -19.32 34.41
CA SER A 55 -4.68 -19.54 35.16
C SER A 55 -4.61 -18.93 36.57
N THR A 56 -3.42 -18.65 37.09
CA THR A 56 -3.23 -17.91 38.36
C THR A 56 -3.54 -16.41 38.23
N GLN A 57 -3.58 -15.85 37.01
CA GLN A 57 -3.69 -14.41 36.73
C GLN A 57 -5.13 -13.88 36.64
N GLN A 58 -6.13 -14.56 37.22
CA GLN A 58 -7.54 -14.14 37.16
C GLN A 58 -8.05 -13.87 35.72
N CYS A 59 -7.57 -14.62 34.73
CA CYS A 59 -8.11 -14.54 33.38
C CYS A 59 -9.49 -15.22 33.33
N SER A 60 -10.43 -14.67 32.55
CA SER A 60 -11.77 -15.26 32.40
C SER A 60 -11.72 -16.59 31.65
N ARG A 61 -10.96 -16.62 30.55
CA ARG A 61 -10.82 -17.80 29.69
C ARG A 61 -9.47 -17.79 29.00
N ILE A 62 -8.82 -18.95 28.96
CA ILE A 62 -7.55 -19.15 28.26
C ILE A 62 -7.77 -20.16 27.14
N ILE A 63 -7.45 -19.78 25.92
CA ILE A 63 -7.48 -20.65 24.73
C ILE A 63 -6.06 -20.78 24.22
N VAL A 64 -5.69 -21.98 23.76
CA VAL A 64 -4.35 -22.29 23.28
C VAL A 64 -4.45 -22.85 21.86
N GLU A 65 -3.74 -22.26 20.90
CA GLU A 65 -3.78 -22.69 19.50
C GLU A 65 -2.42 -22.66 18.81
N HIS A 66 -2.28 -23.49 17.79
CA HIS A 66 -1.12 -23.49 16.92
C HIS A 66 -1.28 -22.44 15.80
N PHE A 67 -0.21 -21.76 15.41
CA PHE A 67 -0.24 -20.72 14.36
C PHE A 67 -0.93 -21.17 13.07
N GLU A 68 -0.58 -22.35 12.55
CA GLU A 68 -1.16 -22.88 11.30
C GLU A 68 -2.65 -23.21 11.45
N ARG A 69 -3.11 -23.52 12.67
CA ARG A 69 -4.52 -23.81 12.93
C ARG A 69 -5.36 -22.56 13.04
N LEU A 70 -4.77 -21.45 13.49
CA LEU A 70 -5.49 -20.18 13.62
C LEU A 70 -6.02 -19.70 12.27
N ILE A 71 -5.19 -19.77 11.22
CA ILE A 71 -5.57 -19.36 9.85
C ILE A 71 -6.69 -20.25 9.29
N LEU A 72 -6.74 -21.52 9.71
CA LEU A 72 -7.78 -22.47 9.32
C LEU A 72 -8.99 -22.46 10.27
N SER A 73 -8.92 -21.70 11.35
CA SER A 73 -9.94 -21.69 12.39
C SER A 73 -11.14 -20.85 11.94
N SER A 74 -12.33 -21.24 12.38
CA SER A 74 -13.56 -20.46 12.17
C SER A 74 -13.91 -19.67 13.43
N HIS A 75 -12.92 -19.03 14.07
CA HIS A 75 -13.21 -18.19 15.22
C HIS A 75 -14.15 -17.03 14.83
N PRO A 76 -15.12 -16.68 15.69
CA PRO A 76 -15.92 -15.48 15.49
C PRO A 76 -15.03 -14.23 15.47
N ASN A 77 -15.51 -13.16 14.84
CA ASN A 77 -14.85 -11.86 14.92
C ASN A 77 -14.89 -11.34 16.37
N SER A 78 -13.85 -10.61 16.78
CA SER A 78 -13.83 -9.87 18.05
C SER A 78 -14.16 -10.70 19.30
N THR A 79 -13.49 -11.84 19.45
CA THR A 79 -13.62 -12.75 20.59
C THR A 79 -12.58 -12.54 21.67
N PHE A 80 -11.35 -12.22 21.28
CA PHE A 80 -10.20 -12.20 22.19
C PHE A 80 -9.88 -10.78 22.68
N ASP A 81 -9.63 -10.65 23.97
CA ASP A 81 -9.19 -9.41 24.61
C ASP A 81 -7.66 -9.25 24.53
N ALA A 82 -6.93 -10.38 24.59
CA ALA A 82 -5.49 -10.38 24.46
C ALA A 82 -4.96 -11.62 23.73
N VAL A 83 -3.84 -11.43 23.02
CA VAL A 83 -3.13 -12.49 22.29
C VAL A 83 -1.67 -12.52 22.73
N LEU A 84 -1.22 -13.67 23.22
CA LEU A 84 0.15 -13.95 23.61
C LEU A 84 0.78 -14.85 22.56
N SER A 85 1.81 -14.37 21.86
CA SER A 85 2.30 -15.02 20.64
C SER A 85 3.80 -15.34 20.67
N ASN A 86 4.14 -16.56 20.23
CA ASN A 86 5.53 -17.02 20.03
C ASN A 86 6.40 -16.87 21.30
N LEU A 87 5.80 -17.07 22.48
CA LEU A 87 6.49 -16.89 23.75
C LEU A 87 7.41 -18.04 24.12
N PHE A 88 7.38 -19.17 23.40
CA PHE A 88 8.18 -20.36 23.69
C PHE A 88 9.47 -20.39 22.86
N GLU A 89 10.59 -20.73 23.50
CA GLU A 89 11.85 -20.95 22.78
C GLU A 89 11.67 -22.10 21.78
N PRO A 90 12.23 -22.01 20.55
CA PRO A 90 13.29 -21.10 20.09
C PRO A 90 12.83 -19.76 19.44
N HIS A 91 11.56 -19.37 19.58
CA HIS A 91 10.96 -18.18 18.93
C HIS A 91 11.10 -18.21 17.40
N THR A 92 10.93 -19.38 16.80
CA THR A 92 11.09 -19.63 15.35
C THR A 92 9.94 -19.11 14.50
N ALA A 93 8.78 -18.84 15.10
CA ALA A 93 7.63 -18.36 14.35
C ALA A 93 7.86 -16.93 13.84
N LYS A 94 7.33 -16.65 12.64
CA LYS A 94 7.28 -15.32 12.03
C LYS A 94 5.84 -14.87 11.96
N HIS A 95 5.57 -13.61 12.32
CA HIS A 95 4.22 -13.05 12.23
C HIS A 95 4.03 -12.43 10.84
N SER A 96 3.65 -13.26 9.87
CA SER A 96 3.31 -12.79 8.52
C SER A 96 2.09 -11.86 8.56
N PHE A 97 1.95 -11.02 7.53
CA PHE A 97 0.78 -10.16 7.35
C PHE A 97 -0.55 -10.93 7.41
N GLU A 98 -0.62 -12.13 6.82
CA GLU A 98 -1.81 -13.00 6.84
C GLU A 98 -2.18 -13.49 8.25
N LEU A 99 -1.19 -13.87 9.05
CA LEU A 99 -1.43 -14.26 10.43
C LEU A 99 -1.88 -13.06 11.26
N LEU A 100 -1.22 -11.91 11.09
CA LEU A 100 -1.54 -10.70 11.82
C LEU A 100 -2.93 -10.16 11.47
N SER A 101 -3.35 -10.22 10.21
CA SER A 101 -4.70 -9.80 9.79
C SER A 101 -5.77 -10.71 10.40
N GLU A 102 -5.51 -12.02 10.45
CA GLU A 102 -6.39 -12.97 11.13
C GLU A 102 -6.47 -12.70 12.63
N ILE A 103 -5.35 -12.36 13.26
CA ILE A 103 -5.32 -11.94 14.67
C ILE A 103 -6.14 -10.66 14.89
N VAL A 104 -6.02 -9.64 14.02
CA VAL A 104 -6.85 -8.42 14.12
C VAL A 104 -8.34 -8.74 13.99
N ARG A 105 -8.72 -9.65 13.10
CA ARG A 105 -10.12 -10.08 12.89
C ARG A 105 -10.75 -10.68 14.15
N ILE A 106 -10.02 -11.55 14.83
CA ILE A 106 -10.52 -12.28 16.01
C ILE A 106 -10.39 -11.47 17.32
N MET A 107 -9.63 -10.37 17.32
CA MET A 107 -9.45 -9.51 18.49
C MET A 107 -10.55 -8.44 18.61
N LYS A 108 -10.90 -8.10 19.85
CA LYS A 108 -11.78 -6.96 20.17
C LYS A 108 -11.04 -5.64 20.02
N THR A 109 -11.78 -4.54 19.90
CA THR A 109 -11.21 -3.17 19.92
C THR A 109 -10.36 -2.93 21.17
N ASN A 110 -9.26 -2.19 21.04
CA ASN A 110 -8.26 -2.00 22.09
C ASN A 110 -7.66 -3.30 22.68
N GLY A 111 -7.84 -4.45 22.02
CA GLY A 111 -7.22 -5.70 22.41
C GLY A 111 -5.70 -5.64 22.30
N LEU A 112 -5.02 -6.34 23.20
CA LEU A 112 -3.56 -6.31 23.32
C LEU A 112 -2.92 -7.55 22.69
N ILE A 113 -1.96 -7.36 21.79
CA ILE A 113 -1.06 -8.43 21.35
C ILE A 113 0.31 -8.22 21.99
N PHE A 114 0.86 -9.28 22.57
CA PHE A 114 2.25 -9.33 23.04
C PHE A 114 2.92 -10.58 22.50
N GLY A 115 4.12 -10.45 21.96
CA GLY A 115 4.85 -11.59 21.44
C GLY A 115 6.33 -11.37 21.31
N LYS A 116 7.02 -12.42 20.86
CA LYS A 116 8.45 -12.36 20.56
C LYS A 116 8.71 -12.74 19.10
N GLU A 117 9.61 -12.03 18.44
CA GLU A 117 10.06 -12.34 17.08
C GLU A 117 11.45 -11.76 16.81
N LYS A 118 12.32 -12.54 16.16
CA LYS A 118 13.71 -12.16 15.83
C LYS A 118 13.83 -11.37 14.51
N SER A 119 12.73 -10.94 13.93
CA SER A 119 12.67 -10.32 12.60
C SER A 119 12.58 -8.80 12.72
N ASP A 120 13.40 -8.09 11.96
CA ASP A 120 13.38 -6.62 11.92
C ASP A 120 12.11 -6.05 11.24
N ARG A 121 11.36 -6.89 10.52
CA ARG A 121 10.17 -6.48 9.76
C ARG A 121 8.90 -6.38 10.60
N ILE A 122 8.89 -6.91 11.82
CA ILE A 122 7.71 -6.99 12.67
C ILE A 122 7.01 -5.63 12.86
N SER A 123 7.79 -4.55 12.99
CA SER A 123 7.22 -3.20 13.12
C SER A 123 6.44 -2.76 11.88
N ALA A 124 6.93 -3.11 10.68
CA ALA A 124 6.26 -2.80 9.43
C ALA A 124 5.02 -3.69 9.24
N ASP A 125 5.15 -4.98 9.51
CA ASP A 125 4.05 -5.95 9.35
C ASP A 125 2.88 -5.64 10.28
N LEU A 126 3.15 -5.25 11.53
CA LEU A 126 2.13 -4.78 12.49
C LEU A 126 1.40 -3.53 12.00
N LYS A 127 2.13 -2.56 11.42
CA LYS A 127 1.52 -1.33 10.86
C LYS A 127 0.65 -1.65 9.66
N LEU A 128 1.13 -2.51 8.76
CA LEU A 128 0.39 -2.92 7.57
C LEU A 128 -0.88 -3.68 7.94
N ALA A 129 -0.83 -4.53 8.97
CA ALA A 129 -1.99 -5.26 9.48
C ALA A 129 -3.02 -4.36 10.22
N GLY A 130 -2.66 -3.10 10.55
CA GLY A 130 -3.57 -2.13 11.15
C GLY A 130 -3.49 -2.02 12.67
N PHE A 131 -2.44 -2.53 13.31
CA PHE A 131 -2.22 -2.33 14.75
C PHE A 131 -1.79 -0.89 15.06
N CYS A 132 -2.20 -0.42 16.24
CA CYS A 132 -1.85 0.85 16.86
C CYS A 132 -0.96 0.63 18.10
N ASN A 133 -0.41 1.71 18.66
CA ASN A 133 0.37 1.68 19.90
C ASN A 133 1.49 0.61 19.90
N ILE A 134 2.24 0.53 18.79
CA ILE A 134 3.28 -0.47 18.58
C ILE A 134 4.53 -0.10 19.37
N ILE A 135 4.96 -1.00 20.25
CA ILE A 135 6.19 -0.92 21.04
C ILE A 135 7.02 -2.15 20.67
N VAL A 136 8.24 -1.95 20.19
CA VAL A 136 9.17 -3.03 19.83
C VAL A 136 10.44 -2.85 20.65
N GLU A 137 10.84 -3.89 21.38
CA GLU A 137 12.06 -3.90 22.19
C GLU A 137 13.08 -4.84 21.53
N PRO A 138 14.06 -4.31 20.78
CA PRO A 138 15.00 -5.11 19.99
C PRO A 138 15.99 -5.92 20.85
N THR A 139 16.22 -5.53 22.10
CA THR A 139 17.11 -6.25 23.02
C THR A 139 16.55 -7.61 23.43
N GLU A 140 15.23 -7.70 23.58
CA GLU A 140 14.55 -8.91 24.01
C GLU A 140 13.82 -9.63 22.86
N ASN A 141 13.87 -9.05 21.66
CA ASN A 141 13.10 -9.46 20.50
C ASN A 141 11.60 -9.55 20.83
N SER A 142 11.10 -8.63 21.67
CA SER A 142 9.70 -8.59 22.10
C SER A 142 8.97 -7.44 21.42
N PHE A 143 7.66 -7.59 21.29
CA PHE A 143 6.79 -6.54 20.79
C PHE A 143 5.46 -6.55 21.51
N SER A 144 4.84 -5.38 21.61
CA SER A 144 3.44 -5.23 21.99
C SER A 144 2.75 -4.27 21.03
N ALA A 145 1.48 -4.51 20.76
CA ALA A 145 0.66 -3.62 19.95
C ALA A 145 -0.81 -3.78 20.35
N GLN A 146 -1.66 -2.87 19.88
CA GLN A 146 -3.08 -2.86 20.20
C GLN A 146 -3.91 -2.76 18.93
N THR A 147 -5.06 -3.42 18.89
CA THR A 147 -6.05 -3.16 17.84
C THR A 147 -6.65 -1.76 18.02
N PRO A 148 -7.14 -1.11 16.95
CA PRO A 148 -7.79 0.20 17.06
C PRO A 148 -9.00 0.20 18.00
N ASN A 149 -9.44 1.40 18.39
CA ASN A 149 -10.60 1.62 19.26
C ASN A 149 -11.95 1.60 18.49
N PHE A 150 -11.95 1.17 17.23
CA PHE A 150 -13.13 1.05 16.39
C PHE A 150 -13.13 -0.29 15.67
N GLU A 151 -14.30 -0.84 15.40
CA GLU A 151 -14.44 -2.07 14.61
C GLU A 151 -14.29 -1.76 13.11
N VAL A 152 -13.58 -2.62 12.38
CA VAL A 152 -13.37 -2.47 10.94
C VAL A 152 -14.72 -2.44 10.22
N GLY A 153 -14.99 -1.37 9.46
CA GLY A 153 -16.28 -1.12 8.82
C GLY A 153 -17.20 -0.16 9.58
N SER A 154 -16.81 0.28 10.77
CA SER A 154 -17.51 1.36 11.49
C SER A 154 -17.32 2.69 10.76
N SER A 155 -18.41 3.28 10.30
CA SER A 155 -18.42 4.65 9.80
C SER A 155 -18.94 5.59 10.90
N SER A 156 -18.17 6.62 11.23
CA SER A 156 -18.70 7.73 12.02
C SER A 156 -19.16 8.85 11.08
N ARG A 157 -20.36 9.37 11.30
CA ARG A 157 -20.77 10.61 10.64
C ARG A 157 -19.97 11.74 11.27
N LEU A 158 -19.06 12.32 10.49
CA LEU A 158 -18.37 13.54 10.90
C LEU A 158 -19.39 14.67 10.95
N ALA A 159 -19.62 15.21 12.14
CA ALA A 159 -20.44 16.41 12.33
C ALA A 159 -19.64 17.63 11.88
N PHE A 160 -19.56 17.83 10.56
CA PHE A 160 -19.04 19.07 10.03
C PHE A 160 -19.97 20.21 10.46
N ALA A 161 -19.44 21.20 11.16
CA ALA A 161 -20.15 22.47 11.32
C ALA A 161 -20.58 22.92 9.93
N LYS A 162 -21.88 23.24 9.75
CA LYS A 162 -22.49 23.50 8.44
C LYS A 162 -21.54 24.36 7.59
N PRO A 163 -20.97 23.83 6.49
CA PRO A 163 -20.19 24.66 5.60
C PRO A 163 -21.15 25.71 5.04
N THR A 164 -20.85 26.99 5.29
CA THR A 164 -21.71 28.14 4.95
C THR A 164 -21.93 28.34 3.45
N VAL A 165 -21.37 27.50 2.58
CA VAL A 165 -21.36 27.76 1.13
C VAL A 165 -21.64 26.52 0.25
N TRP A 166 -21.55 25.28 0.77
CA TRP A 166 -21.76 24.08 -0.06
C TRP A 166 -22.56 23.01 0.69
N SER A 167 -23.84 23.29 0.93
CA SER A 167 -24.78 22.32 1.52
C SER A 167 -25.68 21.75 0.43
N LEU A 168 -25.24 20.68 -0.23
CA LEU A 168 -26.13 19.81 -1.00
C LEU A 168 -26.86 18.89 -0.02
N SER A 169 -27.95 19.41 0.55
CA SER A 169 -28.87 18.65 1.40
C SER A 169 -30.10 18.24 0.60
N ASP A 170 -30.32 16.93 0.49
CA ASP A 170 -31.35 16.17 -0.24
C ASP A 170 -32.82 16.41 0.20
N ASN A 171 -33.09 17.52 0.92
CA ASN A 171 -34.39 17.85 1.50
C ASN A 171 -34.76 19.34 1.39
N LEU A 172 -34.09 20.09 0.51
CA LEU A 172 -34.53 21.43 0.17
C LEU A 172 -35.61 21.32 -0.90
N VAL A 173 -36.84 21.67 -0.52
CA VAL A 173 -37.94 21.91 -1.45
C VAL A 173 -37.50 22.89 -2.53
N ASP A 174 -37.75 22.53 -3.78
CA ASP A 174 -37.40 23.24 -5.02
C ASP A 174 -37.76 24.75 -4.96
N ASP A 175 -38.82 25.09 -4.23
CA ASP A 175 -39.37 26.45 -4.10
C ASP A 175 -38.55 27.42 -3.21
N GLN A 176 -37.52 26.96 -2.49
CA GLN A 176 -36.64 27.83 -1.66
C GLN A 176 -35.26 28.09 -2.27
N ILE A 177 -34.94 27.45 -3.40
CA ILE A 177 -33.71 27.72 -4.13
C ILE A 177 -34.07 28.75 -5.20
N GLU A 178 -33.87 30.03 -4.90
CA GLU A 178 -33.83 31.04 -5.96
C GLU A 178 -32.66 30.68 -6.89
N LEU A 179 -32.97 30.10 -8.06
CA LEU A 179 -31.98 29.83 -9.10
C LEU A 179 -31.28 31.15 -9.42
N ILE A 180 -29.98 31.21 -9.11
CA ILE A 180 -29.14 32.33 -9.48
C ILE A 180 -29.15 32.41 -11.01
N ASN A 181 -29.55 33.56 -11.54
CA ASN A 181 -29.56 33.77 -12.98
C ASN A 181 -28.11 33.80 -13.49
N GLU A 182 -27.78 32.91 -14.43
CA GLU A 182 -26.44 32.79 -15.02
C GLU A 182 -25.98 34.09 -15.70
N ASP A 183 -26.94 34.90 -16.19
CA ASP A 183 -26.66 36.18 -16.83
C ASP A 183 -26.26 37.29 -15.82
N ASP A 184 -26.63 37.18 -14.54
CA ASP A 184 -26.26 38.15 -13.49
C ASP A 184 -24.87 37.88 -12.89
N LEU A 185 -24.25 36.74 -13.21
CA LEU A 185 -22.93 36.36 -12.69
C LEU A 185 -21.76 37.01 -13.44
N LEU A 186 -22.01 37.57 -14.62
CA LEU A 186 -20.98 38.19 -15.46
C LEU A 186 -21.26 39.69 -15.65
N ASP A 187 -20.42 40.53 -15.04
CA ASP A 187 -20.41 41.96 -15.32
C ASP A 187 -20.06 42.25 -16.78
N GLU A 188 -20.46 43.42 -17.29
CA GLU A 188 -20.16 43.90 -18.65
C GLU A 188 -18.66 43.90 -19.03
N LYS A 189 -17.77 43.84 -18.03
CA LYS A 189 -16.32 43.70 -18.24
C LYS A 189 -15.92 42.26 -18.59
N GLY A 190 -16.63 41.25 -18.07
CA GLY A 190 -16.40 39.82 -18.33
C GLY A 190 -16.93 39.35 -19.69
N LEU A 191 -17.94 40.03 -20.25
CA LEU A 191 -18.44 39.77 -21.61
C LEU A 191 -17.48 40.25 -22.72
N LYS A 192 -16.53 41.14 -22.40
CA LYS A 192 -15.59 41.66 -23.40
C LYS A 192 -14.57 40.58 -23.72
N LYS A 193 -14.72 39.99 -24.92
CA LYS A 193 -13.74 39.07 -25.49
C LYS A 193 -12.35 39.73 -25.44
N PRO A 194 -11.35 39.10 -24.79
CA PRO A 194 -10.00 39.66 -24.78
C PRO A 194 -9.47 39.78 -26.21
N GLU A 195 -8.78 40.88 -26.49
CA GLU A 195 -8.20 41.10 -27.82
C GLU A 195 -7.14 40.03 -28.14
N ALA A 196 -7.08 39.62 -29.40
CA ALA A 196 -6.24 38.52 -29.87
C ALA A 196 -4.75 38.73 -29.61
N GLU A 197 -4.31 39.98 -29.41
CA GLU A 197 -2.94 40.32 -29.08
C GLU A 197 -2.56 39.96 -27.64
N THR A 198 -3.49 40.08 -26.69
CA THR A 198 -3.28 39.74 -25.26
C THR A 198 -3.33 38.23 -25.01
N LEU A 199 -3.96 37.47 -25.92
CA LEU A 199 -4.09 36.01 -25.88
C LEU A 199 -2.83 35.25 -26.31
N ARG A 200 -1.73 35.94 -26.64
CA ARG A 200 -0.43 35.31 -26.97
C ARG A 200 0.29 34.80 -25.71
N VAL A 201 -0.40 34.04 -24.86
CA VAL A 201 0.14 33.33 -23.69
C VAL A 201 0.31 31.85 -24.04
N CYS A 202 0.98 31.57 -25.16
CA CYS A 202 1.58 30.27 -25.37
C CYS A 202 3.07 30.52 -25.59
N GLY A 203 3.92 29.88 -24.77
CA GLY A 203 5.39 30.00 -24.83
C GLY A 203 6.03 29.53 -26.14
N THR A 204 5.22 29.26 -27.16
CA THR A 204 5.63 28.91 -28.53
C THR A 204 5.75 30.12 -29.46
N THR A 205 5.32 31.32 -29.02
CA THR A 205 5.41 32.54 -29.83
C THR A 205 6.69 33.35 -29.58
N GLY A 206 7.47 33.01 -28.55
CA GLY A 206 8.82 33.51 -28.34
C GLY A 206 9.86 32.58 -28.98
N LYS A 207 11.07 33.09 -29.27
CA LYS A 207 12.20 32.26 -29.71
C LYS A 207 12.42 31.15 -28.67
N ARG A 208 12.13 29.90 -29.05
CA ARG A 208 12.33 28.72 -28.17
C ARG A 208 13.82 28.63 -27.85
N LYS A 209 14.15 28.57 -26.56
CA LYS A 209 15.52 28.40 -26.07
C LYS A 209 15.74 26.94 -25.71
N ALA A 210 16.89 26.39 -26.08
CA ALA A 210 17.29 25.05 -25.62
C ALA A 210 17.48 25.03 -24.09
N CYS A 211 17.15 23.91 -23.45
CA CYS A 211 17.43 23.67 -22.04
C CYS A 211 18.95 23.65 -21.78
N LYS A 212 19.37 23.87 -20.52
CA LYS A 212 20.79 23.98 -20.15
C LYS A 212 21.65 22.74 -20.49
N ASP A 213 21.05 21.55 -20.51
CA ASP A 213 21.70 20.28 -20.89
C ASP A 213 20.89 19.59 -22.01
N CYS A 214 20.65 20.29 -23.11
CA CYS A 214 19.81 19.82 -24.21
C CYS A 214 20.51 18.71 -25.01
N SER A 215 20.12 17.46 -24.77
CA SER A 215 20.63 16.27 -25.49
C SER A 215 19.84 15.91 -26.76
N CYS A 216 18.76 16.64 -27.07
CA CYS A 216 17.86 16.32 -28.17
C CYS A 216 18.20 17.03 -29.50
N GLY A 217 19.37 17.66 -29.61
CA GLY A 217 19.86 18.29 -30.85
C GLY A 217 19.24 19.65 -31.20
N LEU A 218 18.24 20.13 -30.44
CA LEU A 218 17.59 21.43 -30.70
C LEU A 218 18.55 22.62 -30.52
N ALA A 219 19.58 22.48 -29.67
CA ALA A 219 20.62 23.50 -29.50
C ALA A 219 21.42 23.70 -30.80
N GLU A 220 21.79 22.61 -31.46
CA GLU A 220 22.56 22.62 -32.71
C GLU A 220 21.74 23.21 -33.87
N GLU A 221 20.44 22.91 -33.93
CA GLU A 221 19.54 23.45 -34.96
C GLU A 221 19.29 24.96 -34.82
N LEU A 222 19.23 25.48 -33.58
CA LEU A 222 19.09 26.90 -33.32
C LEU A 222 20.35 27.70 -33.67
N GLU A 223 21.54 27.11 -33.50
CA GLU A 223 22.82 27.71 -33.90
C GLU A 223 23.05 27.66 -35.42
N ALA A 224 22.54 26.63 -36.10
CA ALA A 224 22.61 26.48 -37.56
C ALA A 224 21.63 27.38 -38.35
N GLY A 225 20.82 28.21 -37.67
CA GLY A 225 20.05 29.30 -38.29
C GLY A 225 18.86 28.88 -39.17
N GLN A 226 18.35 27.64 -39.04
CA GLN A 226 17.18 27.22 -39.81
C GLN A 226 15.86 27.71 -39.16
N PRO A 227 15.00 28.45 -39.88
CA PRO A 227 13.68 28.79 -39.37
C PRO A 227 12.80 27.54 -39.30
N VAL A 228 12.21 27.28 -38.13
CA VAL A 228 11.18 26.24 -37.91
C VAL A 228 10.00 26.53 -38.83
N LYS A 229 9.97 25.91 -40.01
CA LYS A 229 8.83 25.98 -40.93
C LYS A 229 7.76 25.02 -40.43
N PRO A 230 6.50 25.47 -40.20
CA PRO A 230 5.38 24.56 -39.99
C PRO A 230 5.19 23.79 -41.30
N THR A 231 5.45 22.48 -41.27
CA THR A 231 5.35 21.62 -42.44
C THR A 231 3.89 21.49 -42.85
N THR A 232 3.59 22.06 -44.02
CA THR A 232 2.31 21.95 -44.70
C THR A 232 2.09 20.51 -45.20
N LYS A 233 0.85 20.05 -45.02
CA LYS A 233 0.35 18.70 -45.32
C LYS A 233 0.63 18.29 -46.77
N SER A 234 1.24 17.12 -46.98
CA SER A 234 1.12 16.41 -48.25
C SER A 234 1.15 14.88 -48.07
N ALA A 235 0.10 14.25 -48.61
CA ALA A 235 -0.11 12.83 -48.92
C ALA A 235 0.19 11.79 -47.81
N THR A 236 -0.86 11.41 -47.08
CA THR A 236 -0.90 10.21 -46.22
C THR A 236 -0.83 8.93 -47.06
N SER A 237 0.22 8.12 -46.88
CA SER A 237 0.16 6.69 -47.21
C SER A 237 -0.84 6.00 -46.28
N SER A 238 -1.32 4.80 -46.61
CA SER A 238 -2.42 4.14 -45.88
C SER A 238 -2.17 3.87 -44.36
N CYS A 239 -0.95 4.08 -43.84
CA CYS A 239 -0.65 4.07 -42.38
C CYS A 239 -0.67 5.48 -41.72
N GLY A 240 -0.83 6.55 -42.49
CA GLY A 240 -1.00 7.95 -42.06
C GLY A 240 0.19 8.64 -41.40
N SER A 241 1.00 7.91 -40.62
CA SER A 241 1.92 8.47 -39.61
C SER A 241 3.32 7.87 -39.62
N CYS A 242 3.66 7.02 -40.59
CA CYS A 242 4.95 6.30 -40.59
C CYS A 242 6.20 7.22 -40.65
N TYR A 243 6.04 8.49 -41.08
CA TYR A 243 7.09 9.52 -41.08
C TYR A 243 7.38 10.11 -39.68
N LEU A 244 6.50 9.89 -38.71
CA LEU A 244 6.68 10.36 -37.32
C LEU A 244 7.57 9.42 -36.49
N GLY A 245 8.01 8.29 -37.07
CA GLY A 245 8.90 7.34 -36.42
C GLY A 245 8.19 6.36 -35.48
N ASP A 246 8.99 5.62 -34.70
CA ASP A 246 8.55 4.46 -33.92
C ASP A 246 7.54 4.77 -32.81
N ALA A 247 7.53 6.00 -32.29
CA ALA A 247 6.53 6.42 -31.29
C ALA A 247 5.09 6.34 -31.82
N PHE A 248 4.91 6.33 -33.15
CA PHE A 248 3.61 6.27 -33.82
C PHE A 248 3.44 4.99 -34.66
N ARG A 249 4.34 4.01 -34.49
CA ARG A 249 4.23 2.69 -35.13
C ARG A 249 3.64 1.70 -34.13
N CYS A 250 2.66 0.91 -34.57
CA CYS A 250 2.10 -0.16 -33.74
C CYS A 250 3.17 -1.20 -33.39
N ALA A 251 2.99 -1.94 -32.29
CA ALA A 251 3.94 -2.94 -31.81
C ALA A 251 4.24 -4.07 -32.83
N SER A 252 3.33 -4.33 -33.78
CA SER A 252 3.49 -5.30 -34.86
C SER A 252 4.07 -4.71 -36.15
N CYS A 253 4.57 -3.46 -36.14
CA CYS A 253 5.09 -2.81 -37.34
C CYS A 253 6.43 -3.45 -37.77
N PRO A 254 6.57 -3.95 -39.02
CA PRO A 254 7.81 -4.55 -39.49
C PRO A 254 9.03 -3.62 -39.49
N TYR A 255 8.79 -2.30 -39.44
CA TYR A 255 9.81 -1.27 -39.44
C TYR A 255 10.10 -0.71 -38.05
N LEU A 256 9.57 -1.31 -36.97
CA LEU A 256 9.80 -0.85 -35.61
C LEU A 256 11.30 -0.93 -35.26
N GLY A 257 11.90 0.20 -34.88
CA GLY A 257 13.32 0.35 -34.59
C GLY A 257 14.17 0.85 -35.76
N MET A 258 13.58 1.09 -36.93
CA MET A 258 14.26 1.68 -38.09
C MET A 258 14.01 3.20 -38.16
N PRO A 259 14.92 4.00 -38.74
CA PRO A 259 14.74 5.46 -38.81
C PRO A 259 13.42 5.87 -39.48
N ALA A 260 12.96 7.09 -39.17
CA ALA A 260 11.75 7.64 -39.75
C ALA A 260 11.87 7.79 -41.29
N PHE A 261 10.80 7.44 -42.01
CA PHE A 261 10.73 7.63 -43.46
C PHE A 261 10.61 9.11 -43.81
N LYS A 262 11.12 9.52 -44.97
CA LYS A 262 11.00 10.92 -45.41
C LYS A 262 9.55 11.22 -45.84
N PRO A 263 9.03 12.43 -45.57
CA PRO A 263 7.70 12.82 -46.04
C PRO A 263 7.58 12.67 -47.56
N GLY A 264 6.62 11.87 -48.03
CA GLY A 264 6.36 11.61 -49.45
C GLY A 264 6.98 10.31 -50.00
N GLU A 265 7.76 9.57 -49.22
CA GLU A 265 8.32 8.28 -49.60
C GLU A 265 7.24 7.18 -49.56
N LYS A 266 7.05 6.45 -50.67
CA LYS A 266 6.08 5.34 -50.73
C LYS A 266 6.68 4.10 -50.08
N ILE A 267 6.20 3.78 -48.89
CA ILE A 267 6.58 2.58 -48.13
C ILE A 267 5.91 1.37 -48.78
N GLN A 268 6.69 0.47 -49.38
CA GLN A 268 6.23 -0.83 -49.88
C GLN A 268 6.64 -1.91 -48.89
N LEU A 269 5.69 -2.74 -48.45
CA LEU A 269 5.97 -3.94 -47.67
C LEU A 269 6.30 -5.07 -48.65
N SER A 270 7.38 -5.81 -48.40
CA SER A 270 7.72 -7.00 -49.21
C SER A 270 6.75 -8.15 -48.92
N GLU A 271 6.60 -9.10 -49.86
CA GLU A 271 5.66 -10.24 -49.72
C GLU A 271 5.91 -11.08 -48.47
N ARG A 272 7.16 -11.19 -47.99
CA ARG A 272 7.50 -11.88 -46.74
C ARG A 272 6.95 -11.19 -45.49
N GLN A 273 6.73 -9.87 -45.52
CA GLN A 273 6.24 -9.10 -44.39
C GLN A 273 4.70 -9.04 -44.34
N LEU A 274 4.03 -9.46 -45.42
CA LEU A 274 2.57 -9.51 -45.52
C LEU A 274 1.99 -10.84 -45.01
N ASN A 275 2.80 -11.91 -44.94
CA ASN A 275 2.37 -13.23 -44.52
C ASN A 275 3.00 -13.59 -43.16
N PRO A 276 2.25 -13.51 -42.05
CA PRO A 276 2.78 -13.75 -40.69
C PRO A 276 3.04 -15.23 -40.33
N ASP A 277 2.76 -16.19 -41.21
CA ASP A 277 2.73 -17.64 -40.92
C ASP A 277 3.85 -18.46 -41.61
N LEU A 278 5.08 -17.94 -41.65
CA LEU A 278 6.29 -18.70 -42.08
C LEU A 278 7.35 -18.72 -40.98
#